data_AF-A0A2K2CYH5-F1
#
_entry.id   AF-A0A2K2CYH5-F1
#
_cell.length_a   1.000
_cell.length_b   1.000
_cell.length_c   1.000
_cell.angle_alpha   90.00
_cell.angle_beta   90.00
_cell.angle_gamma   90.00
#
_symmetry.space_group_name_H-M   'P 1'
#
loop_
_entity.id
_entity.type
_entity.pdbx_description
1 polymer ?
#
loop_
_entity_poly.entity_id
_entity_poly.type
_entity_poly.pdbx_seq_one_letter_code
_entity_poly.pdbx_strand_id
1 'polypeptide(L)'
;MAAAGAVSARLRRSTRTQDDYEVLVAGRTVLATVTASPAVARRWIYTTLWRGRQRLNSGKGLTVGMGVQWTPPFLGSSSDDESESSDEESESEPRPGTVQLCSGQRCLVFQIAQAAKYADDGATPAVLRRFLDDPRVAFVGFGSDCRKLGAHHGLEVRCTRELRAVTGMGNTSMERMAERLLGSGGVKKARRVGVSRWDARELSEEQ
;
A
#
# COMPACT_ATOMS: atom_id res chain seq x y z
N MET A 1 -9.92 -28.63 -8.45
CA MET A 1 -9.83 -27.70 -7.30
C MET A 1 -9.82 -26.28 -7.89
N ALA A 2 -10.89 -25.53 -7.72
CA ALA A 2 -11.06 -24.23 -8.38
C ALA A 2 -10.07 -23.20 -7.79
N ALA A 3 -9.35 -22.49 -8.65
CA ALA A 3 -8.48 -21.39 -8.25
C ALA A 3 -9.37 -20.25 -7.72
N ALA A 4 -9.28 -19.96 -6.41
CA ALA A 4 -9.91 -18.78 -5.83
C ALA A 4 -9.07 -17.55 -6.22
N GLY A 5 -9.33 -16.99 -7.39
CA GLY A 5 -8.83 -15.67 -7.77
C GLY A 5 -9.43 -14.60 -6.86
N ALA A 6 -8.72 -13.50 -6.66
CA ALA A 6 -9.30 -12.36 -5.96
C ALA A 6 -10.38 -11.73 -6.85
N VAL A 7 -11.59 -11.55 -6.30
CA VAL A 7 -12.69 -10.84 -6.98
C VAL A 7 -12.87 -9.51 -6.25
N SER A 8 -12.78 -8.41 -6.98
CA SER A 8 -13.06 -7.07 -6.47
C SER A 8 -14.42 -6.62 -6.98
N ALA A 9 -15.26 -6.10 -6.10
CA ALA A 9 -16.51 -5.44 -6.45
C ALA A 9 -16.51 -4.02 -5.86
N ARG A 10 -16.71 -3.02 -6.72
CA ARG A 10 -16.85 -1.63 -6.28
C ARG A 10 -18.10 -1.49 -5.41
N LEU A 11 -17.93 -0.91 -4.22
CA LEU A 11 -19.05 -0.57 -3.36
C LEU A 11 -19.75 0.71 -3.84
N ARG A 12 -21.03 0.85 -3.50
CA ARG A 12 -21.86 2.05 -3.80
C ARG A 12 -21.37 3.38 -3.18
N ARG A 13 -20.20 3.42 -2.52
CA ARG A 13 -19.64 4.61 -1.85
C ARG A 13 -18.42 5.20 -2.57
N SER A 14 -18.49 5.32 -3.89
CA SER A 14 -17.60 6.23 -4.60
C SER A 14 -18.01 7.68 -4.29
N THR A 15 -17.05 8.49 -3.90
CA THR A 15 -17.21 9.94 -3.66
C THR A 15 -16.08 10.68 -4.38
N ARG A 16 -16.12 12.02 -4.42
CA ARG A 16 -15.05 12.82 -5.02
C ARG A 16 -13.66 12.58 -4.39
N THR A 17 -13.60 12.01 -3.18
CA THR A 17 -12.36 11.90 -2.40
C THR A 17 -11.92 10.45 -2.12
N GLN A 18 -12.76 9.46 -2.38
CA GLN A 18 -12.43 8.04 -2.17
C GLN A 18 -13.31 7.11 -3.01
N ASP A 19 -12.76 5.95 -3.30
CA ASP A 19 -13.47 4.77 -3.77
C ASP A 19 -13.36 3.65 -2.72
N ASP A 20 -14.46 2.95 -2.46
CA ASP A 20 -14.48 1.80 -1.56
C ASP A 20 -14.77 0.52 -2.36
N TYR A 21 -14.04 -0.56 -2.05
CA TYR A 21 -14.17 -1.86 -2.70
C TYR A 21 -14.31 -2.99 -1.68
N GLU A 22 -15.09 -4.00 -2.04
CA GLU A 22 -15.06 -5.31 -1.41
C GLU A 22 -14.19 -6.23 -2.24
N VAL A 23 -13.07 -6.66 -1.65
CA VAL A 23 -12.12 -7.57 -2.28
C VAL A 23 -12.20 -8.91 -1.58
N LEU A 24 -12.59 -9.95 -2.32
CA LEU A 24 -12.58 -11.33 -1.84
C LEU A 24 -11.18 -11.91 -2.00
N VAL A 25 -10.51 -12.24 -0.89
CA VAL A 25 -9.18 -12.85 -0.88
C VAL A 25 -9.27 -14.18 -0.13
N ALA A 26 -9.05 -15.29 -0.85
CA ALA A 26 -9.10 -16.65 -0.28
C ALA A 26 -10.35 -16.91 0.60
N GLY A 27 -11.53 -16.51 0.10
CA GLY A 27 -12.81 -16.69 0.80
C GLY A 27 -13.07 -15.68 1.93
N ARG A 28 -12.21 -14.67 2.12
CA ARG A 28 -12.38 -13.61 3.11
C ARG A 28 -12.63 -12.26 2.43
N THR A 29 -13.64 -11.54 2.88
CA THR A 29 -13.91 -10.19 2.39
C THR A 29 -13.01 -9.18 3.08
N VAL A 30 -12.37 -8.34 2.28
CA VAL A 30 -11.56 -7.20 2.72
C VAL A 30 -12.18 -5.93 2.16
N LEU A 31 -12.37 -4.92 3.02
CA LEU A 31 -12.81 -3.59 2.64
C LEU A 31 -11.60 -2.73 2.32
N ALA A 32 -11.44 -2.34 1.06
CA ALA A 32 -10.36 -1.47 0.61
C ALA A 32 -10.90 -0.06 0.33
N THR A 33 -10.33 0.95 0.99
CA THR A 33 -10.58 2.36 0.70
C THR A 33 -9.40 2.90 -0.10
N VAL A 34 -9.65 3.31 -1.35
CA VAL A 34 -8.67 3.95 -2.24
C VAL A 34 -8.85 5.46 -2.16
N THR A 35 -7.79 6.21 -1.87
CA THR A 35 -7.89 7.66 -1.71
C THR A 35 -6.54 8.36 -1.87
N ALA A 36 -6.56 9.60 -2.35
CA ALA A 36 -5.47 10.55 -2.22
C ALA A 36 -5.73 11.60 -1.13
N SER A 37 -6.93 11.60 -0.52
CA SER A 37 -7.38 12.63 0.42
C SER A 37 -6.77 12.42 1.82
N PRO A 38 -6.07 13.44 2.36
CA PRO A 38 -5.57 13.43 3.74
C PRO A 38 -6.66 13.20 4.79
N ALA A 39 -7.86 13.75 4.56
CA ALA A 39 -8.98 13.63 5.48
C ALA A 39 -9.50 12.18 5.56
N VAL A 40 -9.56 11.49 4.43
CA VAL A 40 -9.96 10.08 4.38
C VAL A 40 -8.90 9.19 5.04
N ALA A 41 -7.62 9.38 4.72
CA ALA A 41 -6.52 8.67 5.36
C ALA A 41 -6.53 8.87 6.88
N ARG A 42 -6.71 10.12 7.34
CA ARG A 42 -6.87 10.48 8.75
C ARG A 42 -8.01 9.71 9.40
N ARG A 43 -9.19 9.67 8.78
CA ARG A 43 -10.36 8.93 9.28
C ARG A 43 -10.08 7.43 9.37
N TRP A 44 -9.44 6.85 8.35
CA TRP A 44 -9.07 5.44 8.37
C TRP A 44 -8.13 5.13 9.54
N ILE A 45 -7.08 5.95 9.74
CA ILE A 45 -6.09 5.80 10.82
C ILE A 45 -6.75 5.86 12.20
N TYR A 46 -7.55 6.89 12.48
CA TYR A 46 -8.22 6.99 13.78
C TYR A 46 -9.18 5.83 14.03
N THR A 47 -9.87 5.37 13.00
CA THR A 47 -10.76 4.20 13.12
C THR A 47 -9.94 2.94 13.44
N THR A 48 -8.79 2.77 12.80
CA THR A 48 -7.87 1.64 13.06
C THR A 48 -7.34 1.68 14.50
N LEU A 49 -6.87 2.83 14.97
CA LEU A 49 -6.44 3.03 16.35
C LEU A 49 -7.56 2.79 17.37
N TRP A 50 -8.77 3.32 17.09
CA TRP A 50 -9.93 3.14 17.96
C TRP A 50 -10.36 1.67 18.07
N ARG A 51 -10.44 0.94 16.94
CA ARG A 51 -10.73 -0.50 16.94
C ARG A 51 -9.64 -1.29 17.65
N GLY A 52 -8.40 -0.82 17.55
CA GLY A 52 -7.21 -1.39 18.18
C GLY A 52 -7.01 -1.03 19.65
N ARG A 53 -7.82 -0.13 20.23
CA ARG A 53 -7.57 0.49 21.54
C ARG A 53 -7.31 -0.51 22.67
N GLN A 54 -8.03 -1.64 22.69
CA GLN A 54 -7.86 -2.65 23.72
C GLN A 54 -6.48 -3.32 23.66
N ARG A 55 -5.95 -3.55 22.45
CA ARG A 55 -4.60 -4.10 22.25
C ARG A 55 -3.51 -3.08 22.57
N LEU A 56 -3.75 -1.82 22.20
CA LEU A 56 -2.84 -0.72 22.53
C LEU A 56 -2.75 -0.52 24.05
N ASN A 57 -3.89 -0.48 24.74
CA ASN A 57 -3.94 -0.29 26.19
C ASN A 57 -3.37 -1.47 26.98
N SER A 58 -3.42 -2.68 26.42
CA SER A 58 -2.81 -3.88 27.03
C SER A 58 -1.34 -4.10 26.65
N GLY A 59 -0.71 -3.14 25.94
CA GLY A 59 0.70 -3.24 25.52
C GLY A 59 0.97 -4.26 24.42
N LYS A 60 -0.04 -4.98 23.92
CA LYS A 60 0.09 -5.97 22.84
C LYS A 60 0.39 -5.34 21.46
N GLY A 61 0.17 -4.03 21.35
CA GLY A 61 0.36 -3.28 20.11
C GLY A 61 -0.62 -3.67 18.99
N LEU A 62 -0.46 -2.99 17.86
CA LEU A 62 -1.18 -3.27 16.62
C LEU A 62 -0.25 -3.86 15.59
N THR A 63 -0.82 -4.67 14.70
CA THR A 63 -0.12 -5.17 13.52
C THR A 63 -0.83 -4.64 12.29
N VAL A 64 -0.08 -4.02 11.40
CA VAL A 64 -0.57 -3.46 10.14
C VAL A 64 0.25 -4.08 9.01
N GLY A 65 -0.41 -4.78 8.09
CA GLY A 65 0.22 -5.20 6.85
C GLY A 65 0.49 -3.96 5.99
N MET A 66 1.68 -3.88 5.41
CA MET A 66 2.11 -2.77 4.58
C MET A 66 2.59 -3.27 3.23
N GLY A 67 2.21 -2.54 2.17
CA GLY A 67 2.74 -2.70 0.84
C GLY A 67 2.99 -1.33 0.20
N VAL A 68 3.87 -1.30 -0.79
CA VAL A 68 4.15 -0.11 -1.60
C VAL A 68 4.17 -0.52 -3.07
N GLN A 69 3.63 0.34 -3.94
CA GLN A 69 3.70 0.16 -5.40
C GLN A 69 4.20 1.43 -6.09
N TRP A 70 4.86 1.25 -7.21
CA TRP A 70 5.45 2.30 -8.04
C TRP A 70 5.26 2.00 -9.51
N THR A 71 5.24 3.05 -10.32
CA THR A 71 5.25 2.93 -11.78
C THR A 71 6.68 2.60 -12.22
N PRO A 72 6.90 1.55 -13.03
CA PRO A 72 8.22 1.27 -13.58
C PRO A 72 8.76 2.42 -14.44
N PRO A 73 10.07 2.69 -14.43
CA PRO A 73 10.67 3.81 -15.19
C PRO A 73 10.34 3.79 -16.69
N PHE A 74 10.31 2.61 -17.31
CA PHE A 74 10.01 2.44 -18.74
C PHE A 74 8.56 2.81 -19.14
N LEU A 75 7.65 3.03 -18.18
CA LEU A 75 6.30 3.56 -18.45
C LEU A 75 6.18 5.07 -18.17
N GLY A 76 7.21 5.70 -17.60
CA GLY A 76 7.20 7.09 -17.18
C GLY A 76 7.76 8.09 -18.20
N SER A 77 8.35 7.63 -19.30
CA SER A 77 9.06 8.45 -20.29
C SER A 77 8.19 8.95 -21.46
N SER A 78 6.86 8.90 -21.37
CA SER A 78 5.95 9.45 -22.39
C SER A 78 5.51 10.88 -22.05
N SER A 79 6.46 11.77 -21.80
CA SER A 79 6.24 13.22 -21.93
C SER A 79 6.83 13.65 -23.26
N ASP A 80 6.02 14.31 -24.09
CA ASP A 80 6.28 14.75 -25.46
C ASP A 80 7.37 15.84 -25.60
N ASP A 81 8.44 15.79 -24.79
CA ASP A 81 9.61 16.66 -24.93
C ASP A 81 10.76 15.87 -25.55
N GLU A 82 10.82 15.89 -26.89
CA GLU A 82 12.01 15.52 -27.64
C GLU A 82 13.13 16.52 -27.36
N SER A 83 13.91 16.24 -26.31
CA SER A 83 15.26 16.75 -26.18
C SER A 83 16.18 15.56 -26.00
N GLU A 84 16.78 15.14 -27.11
CA GLU A 84 17.90 14.22 -27.12
C GLU A 84 19.05 14.85 -26.30
N SER A 85 19.19 14.39 -25.07
CA SER A 85 20.45 14.43 -24.36
C SER A 85 20.74 13.02 -23.85
N SER A 86 21.48 12.31 -24.67
CA SER A 86 22.15 11.07 -24.34
C SER A 86 23.28 11.36 -23.38
N ASP A 87 23.02 11.42 -22.08
CA ASP A 87 24.04 11.33 -21.02
C ASP A 87 23.38 10.83 -19.71
N GLU A 88 23.82 9.64 -19.28
CA GLU A 88 23.59 9.01 -17.97
C GLU A 88 22.14 8.60 -17.62
N GLU A 89 21.81 7.32 -17.89
CA GLU A 89 20.73 6.60 -17.21
C GLU A 89 20.99 6.62 -15.70
N SER A 90 20.56 7.67 -15.00
CA SER A 90 20.47 7.64 -13.56
C SER A 90 19.49 6.54 -13.19
N GLU A 91 20.00 5.40 -12.67
CA GLU A 91 19.29 4.32 -11.97
C GLU A 91 18.57 4.86 -10.71
N SER A 92 17.72 5.87 -10.88
CA SER A 92 16.96 6.47 -9.81
C SER A 92 15.89 5.47 -9.38
N GLU A 93 15.91 5.08 -8.11
CA GLU A 93 14.90 4.16 -7.56
C GLU A 93 13.49 4.72 -7.85
N PRO A 94 12.55 3.91 -8.37
CA PRO A 94 11.26 4.44 -8.82
C PRO A 94 10.45 4.98 -7.65
N ARG A 95 9.89 6.18 -7.83
CA ARG A 95 9.10 6.88 -6.82
C ARG A 95 7.82 6.09 -6.49
N PRO A 96 7.54 5.83 -5.19
CA PRO A 96 6.28 5.24 -4.75
C PRO A 96 5.05 6.02 -5.21
N GLY A 97 4.12 5.33 -5.88
CA GLY A 97 2.82 5.84 -6.30
C GLY A 97 1.74 5.64 -5.22
N THR A 98 1.80 4.51 -4.52
CA THR A 98 0.82 4.14 -3.49
C THR A 98 1.46 3.52 -2.24
N VAL A 99 0.76 3.65 -1.11
CA VAL A 99 1.01 2.91 0.14
C VAL A 99 -0.25 2.16 0.51
N GLN A 100 -0.16 0.85 0.66
CA GLN A 100 -1.23 0.01 1.18
C GLN A 100 -1.02 -0.25 2.67
N LEU A 101 -2.04 -0.01 3.49
CA LEU A 101 -2.03 -0.31 4.92
C LEU A 101 -3.25 -1.15 5.28
N CYS A 102 -3.06 -2.33 5.86
CA CYS A 102 -4.14 -3.26 6.18
C CYS A 102 -4.14 -3.64 7.67
N SER A 103 -5.28 -3.47 8.35
CA SER A 103 -5.49 -3.89 9.73
C SER A 103 -6.77 -4.70 9.84
N GLY A 104 -6.63 -6.02 10.04
CA GLY A 104 -7.76 -6.94 9.95
C GLY A 104 -8.30 -7.00 8.52
N GLN A 105 -9.62 -6.83 8.34
CA GLN A 105 -10.28 -6.84 7.04
C GLN A 105 -10.46 -5.44 6.44
N ARG A 106 -9.67 -4.45 6.89
CA ARG A 106 -9.74 -3.07 6.40
C ARG A 106 -8.39 -2.66 5.85
N CYS A 107 -8.38 -2.25 4.59
CA CYS A 107 -7.20 -1.75 3.90
C CYS A 107 -7.42 -0.30 3.46
N LEU A 108 -6.37 0.50 3.54
CA LEU A 108 -6.24 1.82 2.95
C LEU A 108 -5.24 1.70 1.80
N VAL A 109 -5.65 2.06 0.59
CA VAL A 109 -4.75 2.28 -0.54
C VAL A 109 -4.59 3.78 -0.69
N PHE A 110 -3.52 4.33 -0.11
CA PHE A 110 -3.24 5.76 -0.15
C PHE A 110 -2.40 6.09 -1.40
N GLN A 111 -2.97 6.85 -2.33
CA GLN A 111 -2.30 7.31 -3.54
C GLN A 111 -1.34 8.46 -3.22
N ILE A 112 -0.20 8.14 -2.62
CA ILE A 112 0.76 9.11 -2.09
C ILE A 112 1.31 10.06 -3.16
N ALA A 113 1.50 9.60 -4.41
CA ALA A 113 1.91 10.46 -5.52
C ALA A 113 0.85 11.52 -5.89
N GLN A 114 -0.41 11.27 -5.56
CA GLN A 114 -1.54 12.17 -5.81
C GLN A 114 -1.90 13.02 -4.59
N ALA A 115 -1.31 12.76 -3.42
CA ALA A 115 -1.68 13.40 -2.16
C ALA A 115 -1.43 14.91 -2.16
N ALA A 116 -0.38 15.38 -2.85
CA ALA A 116 -0.05 16.80 -2.96
C ALA A 116 -1.18 17.63 -3.59
N LYS A 117 -2.06 17.02 -4.40
CA LYS A 117 -3.22 17.71 -5.00
C LYS A 117 -4.28 18.09 -3.99
N TYR A 118 -4.24 17.51 -2.79
CA TYR A 118 -5.22 17.73 -1.72
C TYR A 118 -4.62 18.44 -0.50
N ALA A 119 -3.33 18.79 -0.54
CA ALA A 119 -2.64 19.46 0.54
C ALA A 119 -2.11 20.81 0.03
N ASP A 120 -2.43 21.90 0.73
CA ASP A 120 -2.03 23.25 0.33
C ASP A 120 -0.51 23.43 0.28
N ASP A 121 0.24 22.61 1.02
CA ASP A 121 1.70 22.61 1.12
C ASP A 121 2.37 21.43 0.36
N GLY A 122 1.58 20.62 -0.36
CA GLY A 122 2.07 19.42 -1.05
C GLY A 122 2.65 18.34 -0.14
N ALA A 123 2.58 18.51 1.18
CA ALA A 123 3.26 17.65 2.14
C ALA A 123 2.44 16.38 2.45
N THR A 124 3.15 15.31 2.78
CA THR A 124 2.50 14.09 3.27
C THR A 124 1.73 14.38 4.57
N PRO A 125 0.48 13.87 4.73
CA PRO A 125 -0.35 14.19 5.88
C PRO A 125 0.35 13.87 7.20
N ALA A 126 0.42 14.83 8.12
CA ALA A 126 1.10 14.66 9.41
C ALA A 126 0.57 13.48 10.22
N VAL A 127 -0.72 13.16 10.08
CA VAL A 127 -1.35 12.00 10.73
C VAL A 127 -0.79 10.67 10.19
N LEU A 128 -0.52 10.58 8.88
CA LEU A 128 0.10 9.40 8.29
C LEU A 128 1.54 9.23 8.79
N ARG A 129 2.32 10.32 8.80
CA ARG A 129 3.70 10.32 9.31
C ARG A 129 3.76 9.85 10.76
N ARG A 130 2.93 10.43 11.65
CA ARG A 130 2.86 10.03 13.06
C ARG A 130 2.40 8.59 13.26
N PHE A 131 1.53 8.08 12.38
CA PHE A 131 1.07 6.71 12.46
C PHE A 131 2.17 5.71 12.07
N LEU A 132 2.91 5.99 11.00
CA LEU A 132 4.05 5.17 10.56
C LEU A 132 5.22 5.17 11.55
N ASP A 133 5.35 6.25 12.34
CA ASP A 133 6.35 6.39 13.40
C ASP A 133 5.86 5.93 14.79
N ASP A 134 4.61 5.46 14.94
CA ASP A 134 4.07 5.06 16.25
C ASP A 134 4.71 3.75 16.75
N PRO A 135 5.47 3.74 17.87
CA PRO A 135 6.17 2.56 18.38
C PRO A 135 5.23 1.44 18.84
N ARG A 136 3.94 1.72 19.00
CA ARG A 136 2.93 0.74 19.40
C ARG A 136 2.35 -0.02 18.20
N VAL A 137 2.75 0.33 16.98
CA VAL A 137 2.27 -0.26 15.74
C VAL A 137 3.43 -0.98 15.03
N ALA A 138 3.28 -2.29 14.83
CA ALA A 138 4.18 -3.09 14.03
C ALA A 138 3.69 -3.15 12.58
N PHE A 139 4.46 -2.56 11.67
CA PHE A 139 4.23 -2.65 10.23
C PHE A 139 4.94 -3.89 9.67
N VAL A 140 4.21 -4.73 8.97
CA VAL A 140 4.73 -5.97 8.37
C VAL A 140 4.68 -5.83 6.86
N GLY A 141 5.83 -5.86 6.21
CA GLY A 141 5.96 -5.68 4.76
C GLY A 141 7.31 -6.16 4.26
N PHE A 142 7.73 -5.68 3.09
CA PHE A 142 9.08 -5.92 2.58
C PHE A 142 10.01 -4.75 2.91
N GLY A 143 11.27 -5.02 3.22
CA GLY A 143 12.24 -3.98 3.59
C GLY A 143 12.45 -2.91 2.51
N SER A 144 12.32 -3.28 1.24
CA SER A 144 12.39 -2.35 0.09
C SER A 144 11.33 -1.26 0.12
N ASP A 145 10.16 -1.55 0.70
CA ASP A 145 9.01 -0.65 0.71
C ASP A 145 9.30 0.54 1.62
N CYS A 146 9.91 0.25 2.78
CA CYS A 146 10.19 1.22 3.82
C CYS A 146 11.29 2.19 3.38
N ARG A 147 12.36 1.67 2.77
CA ARG A 147 13.45 2.47 2.22
C ARG A 147 12.95 3.48 1.19
N LYS A 148 12.11 3.04 0.25
CA LYS A 148 11.54 3.89 -0.79
C LYS A 148 10.66 5.01 -0.22
N LEU A 149 9.86 4.72 0.81
CA LEU A 149 9.02 5.74 1.45
C LEU A 149 9.83 6.82 2.16
N GLY A 150 10.91 6.43 2.84
CA GLY A 150 11.85 7.37 3.44
C GLY A 150 12.51 8.26 2.37
N ALA A 151 13.07 7.65 1.33
CA ALA A 151 13.82 8.34 0.29
C ALA A 151 12.99 9.35 -0.53
N HIS A 152 11.75 9.00 -0.90
CA HIS A 152 10.96 9.81 -1.83
C HIS A 152 9.87 10.67 -1.20
N HIS A 153 9.46 10.36 0.03
CA HIS A 153 8.33 11.00 0.69
C HIS A 153 8.64 11.45 2.13
N GLY A 154 9.88 11.28 2.61
CA GLY A 154 10.26 11.63 3.98
C GLY A 154 9.42 10.88 5.02
N LEU A 155 8.95 9.69 4.66
CA LEU A 155 8.11 8.84 5.51
C LEU A 155 8.96 7.76 6.16
N GLU A 156 9.37 8.01 7.39
CA GLU A 156 10.00 7.01 8.23
C GLU A 156 8.95 6.02 8.75
N VAL A 157 9.27 4.73 8.68
CA VAL A 157 8.44 3.66 9.24
C VAL A 157 9.22 3.02 10.38
N ARG A 158 8.79 3.27 11.63
CA ARG A 158 9.57 2.92 12.82
C ARG A 158 9.67 1.41 13.06
N CYS A 159 8.63 0.65 12.71
CA CYS A 159 8.56 -0.77 13.03
C CYS A 159 8.32 -1.60 11.78
N THR A 160 9.38 -1.91 11.04
CA THR A 160 9.29 -2.64 9.77
C THR A 160 9.75 -4.06 9.98
N ARG A 161 8.82 -4.91 10.37
CA ARG A 161 9.06 -6.34 10.43
C ARG A 161 9.05 -6.89 9.01
N GLU A 162 10.21 -7.33 8.55
CA GLU A 162 10.34 -7.96 7.24
C GLU A 162 9.57 -9.31 7.27
N LEU A 163 8.63 -9.47 6.34
CA LEU A 163 7.68 -10.58 6.36
C LEU A 163 8.38 -11.95 6.25
N ARG A 164 9.44 -12.07 5.43
CA ARG A 164 10.19 -13.33 5.27
C ARG A 164 10.95 -13.72 6.54
N ALA A 165 11.46 -12.74 7.28
CA ALA A 165 12.17 -12.93 8.54
C ALA A 165 11.18 -13.35 9.64
N VAL A 166 10.01 -12.70 9.73
CA VAL A 166 8.97 -13.09 10.69
C VAL A 166 8.44 -14.49 10.43
N THR A 167 8.34 -14.89 9.17
CA THR A 167 7.80 -16.21 8.79
C THR A 167 8.87 -17.31 8.78
N GLY A 168 10.16 -16.96 8.80
CA GLY A 168 11.26 -17.91 8.62
C GLY A 168 11.28 -18.56 7.25
N MET A 169 10.62 -17.96 6.24
CA MET A 169 10.39 -18.58 4.93
C MET A 169 11.41 -18.15 3.86
N GLY A 170 12.49 -17.47 4.24
CA GLY A 170 13.57 -17.07 3.33
C GLY A 170 13.05 -16.34 2.08
N ASN A 171 13.63 -16.58 0.91
CA ASN A 171 13.25 -15.90 -0.35
C ASN A 171 11.93 -16.38 -0.99
N THR A 172 11.01 -16.93 -0.18
CA THR A 172 9.69 -17.37 -0.67
C THR A 172 8.86 -16.17 -1.14
N SER A 173 8.06 -16.37 -2.20
CA SER A 173 7.12 -15.36 -2.69
C SER A 173 5.96 -15.16 -1.71
N MET A 174 5.29 -14.00 -1.77
CA MET A 174 4.14 -13.74 -0.90
C MET A 174 3.03 -14.77 -1.12
N GLU A 175 2.79 -15.17 -2.37
CA GLU A 175 1.77 -16.17 -2.74
C GLU A 175 2.06 -17.52 -2.07
N ARG A 176 3.32 -17.97 -2.12
CA ARG A 176 3.70 -19.25 -1.51
C ARG A 176 3.73 -19.18 0.01
N MET A 177 4.01 -18.01 0.61
CA MET A 177 3.83 -17.80 2.05
C MET A 177 2.35 -17.87 2.44
N ALA A 178 1.47 -17.20 1.69
CA ALA A 178 0.02 -17.22 1.94
C ALA A 178 -0.57 -18.62 1.78
N GLU A 179 -0.15 -19.39 0.77
CA GLU A 179 -0.55 -20.77 0.59
C GLU A 179 -0.12 -21.65 1.79
N ARG A 180 1.16 -21.59 2.18
CA ARG A 180 1.69 -22.46 3.24
C ARG A 180 1.19 -22.10 4.65
N LEU A 181 1.00 -20.81 4.95
CA LEU A 181 0.65 -20.35 6.29
C LEU A 181 -0.86 -20.18 6.49
N LEU A 182 -1.60 -19.84 5.42
CA LEU A 182 -3.01 -19.47 5.49
C LEU A 182 -3.90 -20.40 4.64
N GLY A 183 -3.34 -21.43 3.99
CA GLY A 183 -4.08 -22.30 3.07
C GLY A 183 -4.66 -21.54 1.86
N SER A 184 -4.15 -20.34 1.58
CA SER A 184 -4.73 -19.40 0.62
C SER A 184 -4.16 -19.60 -0.78
N GLY A 185 -4.22 -20.84 -1.28
CA GLY A 185 -3.77 -21.20 -2.62
C GLY A 185 -4.54 -20.44 -3.70
N GLY A 186 -3.84 -19.99 -4.75
CA GLY A 186 -4.44 -19.29 -5.89
C GLY A 186 -4.47 -17.76 -5.78
N VAL A 187 -4.19 -17.19 -4.61
CA VAL A 187 -3.95 -15.74 -4.47
C VAL A 187 -2.66 -15.40 -5.22
N LYS A 188 -2.77 -14.65 -6.31
CA LYS A 188 -1.63 -14.19 -7.11
C LYS A 188 -1.84 -12.74 -7.51
N LYS A 189 -0.78 -11.94 -7.36
CA LYS A 189 -0.75 -10.62 -7.97
C LYS A 189 -0.45 -10.78 -9.46
N ALA A 190 -1.37 -10.35 -10.32
CA ALA A 190 -1.13 -10.40 -11.76
C ALA A 190 0.09 -9.53 -12.12
N ARG A 191 1.06 -10.10 -12.86
CA ARG A 191 2.29 -9.37 -13.23
C ARG A 191 1.98 -8.05 -13.94
N ARG A 192 1.01 -8.04 -14.86
CA ARG A 192 0.56 -6.84 -15.60
C ARG A 192 0.13 -5.70 -14.67
N VAL A 193 -0.55 -6.03 -13.57
CA VAL A 193 -1.00 -5.07 -12.55
C VAL A 193 0.18 -4.64 -11.69
N GLY A 194 1.08 -5.57 -11.35
CA GLY A 194 2.27 -5.25 -10.57
C GLY A 194 3.22 -4.26 -11.25
N VAL A 195 3.19 -4.16 -12.57
CA VAL A 195 4.03 -3.23 -13.36
C VAL A 195 3.21 -2.13 -14.05
N SER A 196 1.95 -1.91 -13.67
CA SER A 196 1.11 -0.87 -14.25
C SER A 196 1.43 0.53 -13.69
N ARG A 197 0.69 1.54 -14.16
CA ARG A 197 0.82 2.92 -13.71
C ARG A 197 0.17 3.12 -12.33
N TRP A 198 0.97 3.08 -11.27
CA TRP A 198 0.54 3.23 -9.87
C TRP A 198 0.54 4.68 -9.37
N ASP A 199 1.09 5.60 -10.14
CA ASP A 199 1.04 7.04 -9.92
C ASP A 199 -0.09 7.73 -10.71
N ALA A 200 -1.00 6.97 -11.33
CA ALA A 200 -2.15 7.51 -12.04
C ALA A 200 -3.10 8.28 -11.10
N ARG A 201 -3.93 9.16 -11.66
CA ARG A 201 -4.96 9.89 -10.90
C ARG A 201 -6.01 8.94 -10.31
N GLU A 202 -6.36 7.92 -11.08
CA GLU A 202 -7.35 6.91 -10.76
C GLU A 202 -6.71 5.54 -11.00
N LEU A 203 -6.86 4.63 -10.04
CA LEU A 203 -6.45 3.24 -10.17
C LEU A 203 -7.59 2.43 -10.81
N SER A 204 -7.24 1.42 -11.59
CA SER A 204 -8.23 0.47 -12.11
C SER A 204 -8.72 -0.48 -11.01
N GLU A 205 -9.84 -1.17 -11.24
CA GLU A 205 -10.36 -2.13 -10.25
C GLU A 205 -9.47 -3.37 -10.06
N GLU A 206 -8.57 -3.64 -11.02
CA GLU A 206 -7.56 -4.71 -10.89
C GLU A 206 -6.40 -4.32 -9.96
N GLN A 207 -6.14 -3.01 -9.77
CA GLN A 207 -5.06 -2.44 -8.94
C GLN A 207 -5.48 -2.31 -7.48
#